data_AF-A0A7V2ALL3-F1
#
_entry.id   AF-A0A7V2ALL3-F1
#
_cell.length_a   1.000
_cell.length_b   1.000
_cell.length_c   1.000
_cell.angle_alpha   90.00
_cell.angle_beta   90.00
_cell.angle_gamma   90.00
#
_symmetry.space_group_name_H-M   'P 1'
#
loop_
_entity.id
_entity.type
_entity.pdbx_description
1 polymer ?
#
loop_
_entity_poly.entity_id
_entity_poly.type
_entity_poly.pdbx_seq_one_letter_code
_entity_poly.pdbx_strand_id
1 'polypeptide(L)'
;MSDSVSEVNRPAKPPVWNDPVYRALFFQVLVLGIVVYLGYVLVSNTLYNLERQGIASGFGFMSSTAGFSILMTLVEYSEEDSYLWAFFVSFLNTLLVAGIGIFFATILGFLVGVARLSNNWVLSKMATVYIETLRNIPLLLQI
;
A
#
# COMPACT_ATOMS: atom_id res chain seq x y z
N MET A 1 -36.26 -62.01 -3.69
CA MET A 1 -35.28 -60.90 -3.73
C MET A 1 -36.07 -59.61 -3.85
N SER A 2 -36.50 -58.99 -2.75
CA SER A 2 -35.71 -58.13 -1.85
C SER A 2 -35.19 -56.90 -2.58
N ASP A 3 -35.86 -55.77 -2.36
CA ASP A 3 -35.23 -54.46 -2.13
C ASP A 3 -36.27 -53.57 -1.47
N SER A 4 -36.44 -53.77 -0.15
CA SER A 4 -37.09 -52.82 0.73
C SER A 4 -36.20 -51.58 0.80
N VAL A 5 -36.49 -50.58 -0.01
CA VAL A 5 -35.87 -49.26 0.08
C VAL A 5 -36.27 -48.67 1.43
N SER A 6 -35.36 -48.77 2.40
CA SER A 6 -35.48 -48.08 3.68
C SER A 6 -35.52 -46.58 3.40
N GLU A 7 -36.69 -45.97 3.52
CA GLU A 7 -36.82 -44.51 3.52
C GLU A 7 -35.96 -43.95 4.65
N VAL A 8 -34.81 -43.38 4.29
CA VAL A 8 -33.95 -42.67 5.21
C VAL A 8 -34.71 -41.43 5.68
N ASN A 9 -35.33 -41.53 6.86
CA ASN A 9 -36.00 -40.41 7.52
C ASN A 9 -34.93 -39.34 7.83
N ARG A 10 -34.79 -38.37 6.93
CA ARG A 10 -33.87 -37.25 7.10
C ARG A 10 -34.44 -36.37 8.21
N PRO A 11 -33.66 -36.04 9.25
CA PRO A 11 -34.14 -35.18 10.33
C PRO A 11 -34.70 -33.88 9.73
N ALA A 12 -35.90 -33.51 10.16
CA ALA A 12 -36.59 -32.32 9.67
C ALA A 12 -35.68 -31.09 9.81
N LYS A 13 -35.61 -30.27 8.74
CA LYS A 13 -34.78 -29.07 8.73
C LYS A 13 -35.14 -28.22 9.96
N PRO A 14 -34.15 -27.88 10.83
CA PRO A 14 -34.43 -27.11 12.02
C PRO A 14 -35.09 -25.79 11.59
N PRO A 15 -36.09 -25.31 12.35
CA PRO A 15 -36.72 -24.04 12.04
C PRO A 15 -35.67 -22.92 12.07
N VAL A 16 -35.87 -21.89 11.25
CA VAL A 16 -34.86 -20.85 10.92
C VAL A 16 -34.27 -20.16 12.16
N TRP A 17 -35.03 -20.07 13.26
CA TRP A 17 -34.59 -19.51 14.54
C TRP A 17 -33.66 -20.40 15.38
N ASN A 18 -33.58 -21.71 15.10
CA ASN A 18 -32.69 -22.66 15.77
C ASN A 18 -31.69 -23.32 14.80
N ASP A 19 -31.63 -22.84 13.56
CA ASP A 19 -30.63 -23.27 12.60
C ASP A 19 -29.27 -22.63 12.96
N PRO A 20 -28.22 -23.44 13.21
CA PRO A 20 -26.92 -22.94 13.65
C PRO A 20 -26.29 -21.94 12.68
N VAL A 21 -26.59 -22.02 11.37
CA VAL A 21 -26.02 -21.13 10.36
C VAL A 21 -26.61 -19.71 10.48
N TYR A 22 -27.94 -19.60 10.58
CA TYR A 22 -28.61 -18.30 10.69
C TYR A 22 -28.31 -17.61 12.03
N ARG A 23 -28.22 -18.39 13.11
CA ARG A 23 -27.81 -17.87 14.42
C ARG A 23 -26.37 -17.35 14.41
N ALA A 24 -25.45 -18.08 13.77
CA ALA A 24 -24.06 -17.64 13.63
C ALA A 24 -23.95 -16.34 12.82
N LEU A 25 -24.66 -16.24 11.68
CA LEU A 25 -24.69 -15.03 10.86
C LEU A 25 -25.25 -13.83 11.65
N PHE A 26 -26.34 -14.04 12.39
CA PHE A 26 -26.93 -13.00 13.24
C PHE A 26 -25.93 -12.46 14.26
N PHE A 27 -25.28 -13.33 15.03
CA PHE A 27 -24.28 -12.90 16.01
C PHE A 27 -23.03 -12.28 15.38
N GLN A 28 -22.60 -12.73 14.20
CA GLN A 28 -21.48 -12.12 13.49
C GLN A 28 -21.79 -10.68 13.05
N VAL A 29 -22.97 -10.45 12.44
CA VAL A 29 -23.41 -9.10 12.05
C VAL A 29 -23.61 -8.23 13.28
N LEU A 30 -24.20 -8.78 14.35
CA LEU A 30 -24.37 -8.08 15.63
C LEU A 30 -23.02 -7.62 16.20
N VAL A 31 -22.05 -8.53 16.32
CA VAL A 31 -20.73 -8.22 16.85
C VAL A 31 -20.00 -7.23 15.95
N LEU A 32 -20.03 -7.42 14.63
CA LEU A 32 -19.42 -6.48 13.68
C LEU A 32 -20.05 -5.08 13.81
N GLY A 33 -21.37 -5.01 13.92
CA GLY A 33 -22.11 -3.76 14.15
C GLY A 33 -21.70 -3.09 15.46
N ILE A 34 -21.57 -3.85 16.55
CA ILE A 34 -21.09 -3.35 17.85
C ILE A 34 -19.65 -2.83 17.72
N VAL A 35 -18.74 -3.56 17.07
CA VAL A 35 -17.34 -3.16 16.89
C VAL A 35 -17.25 -1.87 16.06
N VAL A 36 -17.97 -1.78 14.94
CA VAL A 36 -18.01 -0.58 14.10
C VAL A 36 -18.60 0.60 14.87
N TYR A 37 -19.68 0.39 15.62
CA TYR A 37 -20.30 1.42 16.45
C TYR A 37 -19.35 1.92 17.54
N LEU A 38 -18.69 1.02 18.27
CA LEU A 38 -17.69 1.39 19.28
C LEU A 38 -16.53 2.14 18.66
N GLY A 39 -16.01 1.68 17.52
CA GLY A 39 -14.95 2.37 16.77
C GLY A 39 -15.38 3.77 16.36
N TYR A 40 -16.59 3.92 15.83
CA TYR A 40 -17.17 5.22 15.46
C TYR A 40 -17.29 6.17 16.66
N VAL A 41 -17.83 5.69 17.79
CA VAL A 41 -17.95 6.49 19.03
C VAL A 41 -16.58 6.91 19.56
N LEU A 42 -15.59 6.01 19.57
CA LEU A 42 -14.24 6.35 20.01
C LEU A 42 -13.60 7.41 19.11
N VAL A 43 -13.58 7.19 17.79
CA VAL A 43 -12.97 8.11 16.83
C VAL A 43 -13.65 9.49 16.88
N SER A 44 -14.97 9.53 16.85
CA SER A 44 -15.72 10.79 16.90
C SER A 44 -15.49 11.56 18.21
N ASN A 45 -15.48 10.88 19.36
CA ASN A 45 -15.16 11.52 20.63
C ASN A 45 -13.72 12.04 20.64
N THR A 46 -12.76 11.27 20.15
CA THR A 46 -11.36 11.72 20.06
C THR A 46 -11.23 12.94 19.18
N LEU A 47 -11.78 12.93 17.96
CA LEU A 47 -11.73 14.06 17.04
C LEU A 47 -12.36 15.31 17.66
N TYR A 48 -13.52 15.19 18.31
CA TYR A 48 -14.18 16.29 18.99
C TYR A 48 -13.33 16.88 20.13
N ASN A 49 -12.64 16.03 20.89
CA ASN A 49 -11.73 16.48 21.96
C ASN A 49 -10.46 17.14 21.40
N LEU A 50 -9.92 16.64 20.28
CA LEU A 50 -8.76 17.24 19.60
C LEU A 50 -9.11 18.61 19.02
N GLU A 51 -10.27 18.74 18.38
CA GLU A 51 -10.76 20.00 17.83
C GLU A 51 -10.96 21.06 18.91
N ARG A 52 -11.53 20.68 20.07
CA ARG A 52 -11.64 21.54 21.25
C ARG A 52 -10.30 22.02 21.79
N GLN A 53 -9.22 21.27 21.57
CA GLN A 53 -7.86 21.63 21.96
C GLN A 53 -7.11 22.41 20.86
N GLY A 54 -7.79 22.75 19.75
CA GLY A 54 -7.17 23.43 18.60
C GLY A 54 -6.19 22.56 17.82
N ILE A 55 -6.21 21.23 18.04
CA ILE A 55 -5.35 20.30 17.31
C ILE A 55 -6.04 20.00 15.99
N ALA A 56 -5.49 20.53 14.89
CA ALA A 56 -5.90 20.18 13.54
C ALA A 56 -5.73 18.67 13.35
N SER A 57 -6.86 17.96 13.30
CA SER A 57 -6.91 16.51 13.16
C SER A 57 -7.73 16.13 11.92
N GLY A 58 -7.48 14.94 11.38
CA GLY A 58 -8.13 14.48 10.16
C GLY A 58 -7.46 15.01 8.88
N PHE A 59 -8.22 15.01 7.78
CA PHE A 59 -7.73 15.32 6.44
C PHE A 59 -7.99 16.76 6.00
N GLY A 60 -8.39 17.67 6.89
CA GLY A 60 -8.64 19.08 6.52
C GLY A 60 -7.42 19.79 5.93
N PHE A 61 -6.21 19.41 6.38
CA PHE A 61 -4.94 19.96 5.91
C PHE A 61 -4.71 19.73 4.40
N MET A 62 -5.30 18.67 3.84
CA MET A 62 -5.13 18.28 2.44
C MET A 62 -5.62 19.38 1.47
N SER A 63 -6.64 20.13 1.87
CA SER A 63 -7.17 21.27 1.09
C SER A 63 -6.53 22.61 1.47
N SER A 64 -5.70 22.66 2.51
CA SER A 64 -4.95 23.86 2.88
C SER A 64 -3.82 24.12 1.90
N THR A 65 -3.42 25.38 1.77
CA THR A 65 -2.26 25.79 0.96
C THR A 65 -0.97 25.15 1.50
N ALA A 66 -0.17 24.60 0.58
CA ALA A 66 1.09 23.91 0.88
C ALA A 66 2.15 24.85 1.46
N GLY A 67 2.35 26.03 0.84
CA GLY A 67 3.27 27.07 1.34
C GLY A 67 4.76 26.70 1.26
N PHE A 68 5.14 25.76 0.40
CA PHE A 68 6.53 25.41 0.14
C PHE A 68 6.76 25.22 -1.37
N SER A 69 7.96 25.50 -1.86
CA SER A 69 8.33 25.26 -3.26
C SER A 69 8.77 23.82 -3.50
N ILE A 70 8.42 23.30 -4.68
CA ILE A 70 8.90 22.00 -5.17
C ILE A 70 9.94 22.26 -6.27
N LEU A 71 11.15 21.70 -6.09
CA LEU A 71 12.31 21.98 -6.94
C LEU A 71 12.15 21.52 -8.41
N MET A 72 11.47 20.39 -8.60
CA MET A 72 11.15 19.81 -9.90
C MET A 72 9.65 19.67 -9.99
N THR A 73 9.02 20.12 -11.07
CA THR A 73 7.57 20.01 -11.25
C THR A 73 7.29 19.53 -12.68
N LEU A 74 6.69 18.34 -12.81
CA LEU A 74 6.27 17.81 -14.12
C LEU A 74 5.01 18.53 -14.64
N VAL A 75 4.17 18.98 -13.71
CA VAL A 75 2.94 19.74 -13.96
C VAL A 75 3.02 21.02 -13.16
N GLU A 76 2.39 22.09 -13.64
CA GLU A 76 2.39 23.40 -12.99
C GLU A 76 1.96 23.30 -11.51
N TYR A 77 2.76 23.94 -10.66
CA TYR A 77 2.59 23.96 -9.21
C TYR A 77 3.06 25.31 -8.69
N SER A 78 2.25 25.93 -7.85
CA SER A 78 2.55 27.14 -7.08
C SER A 78 2.50 26.84 -5.60
N GLU A 79 3.21 27.64 -4.79
CA GLU A 79 3.18 27.55 -3.32
C GLU A 79 1.77 27.82 -2.75
N GLU A 80 0.91 28.47 -3.54
CA GLU A 80 -0.50 28.75 -3.22
C GLU A 80 -1.41 27.52 -3.38
N ASP A 81 -0.95 26.48 -4.07
CA ASP A 81 -1.73 25.27 -4.30
C ASP A 81 -1.91 24.42 -3.04
N SER A 82 -2.93 23.57 -3.05
CA SER A 82 -3.26 22.69 -1.92
C SER A 82 -2.23 21.60 -1.66
N TYR A 83 -2.15 21.11 -0.42
CA TYR A 83 -1.32 19.95 -0.03
C TYR A 83 -1.61 18.70 -0.88
N LEU A 84 -2.88 18.46 -1.27
CA LEU A 84 -3.24 17.37 -2.18
C LEU A 84 -2.58 17.50 -3.54
N TRP A 85 -2.59 18.71 -4.09
CA TRP A 85 -1.97 18.97 -5.37
C TRP A 85 -0.44 18.82 -5.28
N ALA A 86 0.17 19.37 -4.23
CA ALA A 86 1.60 19.20 -3.96
C ALA A 86 2.01 17.72 -3.84
N PHE A 87 1.19 16.92 -3.15
CA PHE A 87 1.40 15.46 -3.04
C PHE A 87 1.31 14.78 -4.40
N PHE A 88 0.29 15.10 -5.21
CA PHE A 88 0.12 14.52 -6.54
C PHE A 88 1.28 14.88 -7.48
N VAL A 89 1.70 16.14 -7.50
CA VAL A 89 2.85 16.60 -8.30
C VAL A 89 4.13 15.87 -7.87
N SER A 90 4.37 15.75 -6.56
CA SER A 90 5.54 15.04 -6.01
C SER A 90 5.53 13.55 -6.34
N PHE A 91 4.34 12.93 -6.33
CA PHE A 91 4.14 11.54 -6.74
C PHE A 91 4.49 11.35 -8.22
N LEU A 92 4.03 12.24 -9.11
CA LEU A 92 4.36 12.21 -10.53
C LEU A 92 5.86 12.37 -10.78
N ASN A 93 6.53 13.28 -10.05
CA ASN A 93 7.97 13.45 -10.15
C ASN A 93 8.73 12.18 -9.74
N THR A 94 8.31 11.54 -8.65
CA THR A 94 8.91 10.28 -8.20
C THR A 94 8.74 9.18 -9.25
N LEU A 95 7.56 9.08 -9.86
CA LEU A 95 7.30 8.12 -10.92
C LEU A 95 8.18 8.39 -12.16
N LEU A 96 8.36 9.65 -12.53
CA LEU A 96 9.22 10.06 -13.64
C LEU A 96 10.68 9.70 -13.37
N VAL A 97 11.22 10.10 -12.21
CA VAL A 97 12.61 9.82 -11.84
C VAL A 97 12.84 8.32 -11.71
N ALA A 98 11.91 7.58 -11.12
CA ALA A 98 11.97 6.13 -11.03
C ALA A 98 11.94 5.48 -12.42
N GLY A 99 11.06 5.92 -13.32
CA GLY A 99 10.97 5.39 -14.69
C GLY A 99 12.27 5.60 -15.48
N ILE A 100 12.81 6.82 -15.46
CA ILE A 100 14.09 7.15 -16.10
C ILE A 100 15.24 6.34 -15.47
N GLY A 101 15.27 6.27 -14.14
CA GLY A 101 16.27 5.50 -13.39
C GLY A 101 16.25 4.02 -13.75
N ILE A 102 15.07 3.38 -13.76
CA ILE A 102 14.90 1.97 -14.13
C ILE A 102 15.35 1.73 -15.57
N PHE A 103 14.98 2.61 -16.51
CA PHE A 103 15.36 2.49 -17.91
C PHE A 103 16.89 2.43 -18.08
N PHE A 104 17.60 3.41 -17.53
CA PHE A 104 19.07 3.44 -17.63
C PHE A 104 19.74 2.35 -16.79
N ALA A 105 19.24 2.06 -15.59
CA ALA A 105 19.76 1.00 -14.73
C ALA A 105 19.63 -0.38 -15.38
N THR A 106 18.54 -0.63 -16.13
CA THR A 106 18.34 -1.89 -16.85
C THR A 106 19.36 -2.04 -17.97
N ILE A 107 19.59 -0.98 -18.75
CA ILE A 107 20.59 -1.00 -19.84
C ILE A 107 21.99 -1.22 -19.27
N LEU A 108 22.41 -0.41 -18.29
CA LEU A 108 23.74 -0.52 -17.68
C LEU A 108 23.91 -1.86 -16.96
N GLY A 109 22.93 -2.27 -16.17
CA GLY A 109 22.93 -3.54 -15.45
C GLY A 109 23.02 -4.74 -16.40
N PHE A 110 22.32 -4.70 -17.53
CA PHE A 110 22.41 -5.74 -18.56
C PHE A 110 23.81 -5.78 -19.19
N LEU A 111 24.35 -4.64 -19.63
CA LEU A 111 25.68 -4.57 -20.25
C LEU A 111 26.78 -5.07 -19.30
N VAL A 112 26.77 -4.61 -18.05
CA VAL A 112 27.72 -5.03 -17.02
C VAL A 112 27.52 -6.50 -16.66
N GLY A 113 26.26 -6.95 -16.60
CA GLY A 113 25.91 -8.36 -16.37
C GLY A 113 26.49 -9.29 -17.44
N VAL A 114 26.38 -8.90 -18.72
CA VAL A 114 27.00 -9.63 -19.84
C VAL A 114 28.53 -9.57 -19.77
N ALA A 115 29.11 -8.40 -19.47
CA ALA A 115 30.55 -8.24 -19.33
C ALA A 115 31.15 -9.16 -18.25
N ARG A 116 30.41 -9.41 -17.16
CA ARG A 116 30.82 -10.35 -16.11
C ARG A 116 30.96 -11.79 -16.61
N LEU A 117 30.17 -12.22 -17.60
CA LEU A 117 30.23 -13.57 -18.19
C LEU A 117 31.30 -13.69 -19.29
N SER A 118 32.00 -12.61 -19.62
CA SER A 118 33.04 -12.63 -20.65
C SER A 118 34.17 -13.62 -20.32
N ASN A 119 34.65 -14.35 -21.33
CA ASN A 119 35.86 -15.17 -21.24
C ASN A 119 37.13 -14.32 -21.00
N ASN A 120 37.06 -13.00 -21.22
CA ASN A 120 38.16 -12.10 -20.91
C ASN A 120 38.22 -11.85 -19.39
N TRP A 121 39.27 -12.39 -18.76
CA TRP A 121 39.48 -12.30 -17.31
C TRP A 121 39.48 -10.87 -16.77
N VAL A 122 40.09 -9.92 -17.49
CA VAL A 122 40.16 -8.51 -17.04
C VAL A 122 38.77 -7.90 -17.01
N LEU A 123 38.01 -8.06 -18.09
CA LEU A 123 36.67 -7.51 -18.21
C LEU A 123 35.72 -8.11 -17.17
N SER A 124 35.78 -9.44 -16.97
CA SER A 124 34.96 -10.14 -15.98
C SER A 124 35.27 -9.69 -14.54
N LYS A 125 36.55 -9.53 -14.20
CA LYS A 125 36.94 -9.01 -12.87
C LYS A 125 36.52 -7.56 -12.66
N MET A 126 36.72 -6.69 -13.64
CA MET A 126 36.32 -5.28 -13.54
C MET A 126 34.80 -5.15 -13.33
N ALA A 127 34.00 -5.91 -14.07
CA ALA A 127 32.55 -5.96 -13.88
C ALA A 127 32.17 -6.48 -12.48
N THR A 128 32.88 -7.49 -11.97
CA THR A 128 32.64 -8.04 -10.62
C THR A 128 32.91 -7.00 -9.54
N VAL A 129 34.05 -6.30 -9.60
CA VAL A 129 34.39 -5.22 -8.65
C VAL A 129 33.34 -4.12 -8.70
N TYR A 130 32.96 -3.65 -9.89
CA TYR A 130 31.92 -2.62 -10.04
C TYR A 130 30.59 -3.03 -9.38
N ILE A 131 30.11 -4.25 -9.65
CA ILE A 131 28.85 -4.76 -9.08
C ILE A 131 28.95 -4.86 -7.56
N GLU A 132 30.02 -5.44 -7.04
CA GLU A 132 30.18 -5.64 -5.59
C GLU A 132 30.32 -4.31 -4.86
N THR A 133 31.09 -3.36 -5.39
CA THR A 133 31.22 -2.03 -4.78
C THR A 133 29.88 -1.31 -4.72
N LEU A 134 29.17 -1.20 -5.84
CA LEU A 134 27.90 -0.46 -5.87
C LEU A 134 26.79 -1.11 -5.04
N ARG A 135 26.79 -2.44 -4.92
CA ARG A 135 25.80 -3.15 -4.09
C ARG A 135 26.08 -3.04 -2.59
N ASN A 136 27.31 -2.73 -2.19
CA ASN A 136 27.72 -2.64 -0.79
C ASN A 136 27.81 -1.20 -0.26
N ILE A 137 27.86 -0.18 -1.12
CA ILE A 137 27.82 1.22 -0.69
C ILE A 137 26.37 1.61 -0.37
N PRO A 138 26.06 2.06 0.86
CA PRO A 138 24.75 2.60 1.20
C PRO A 138 24.33 3.71 0.24
N LEU A 139 23.08 3.70 -0.21
CA LEU A 139 22.57 4.67 -1.17
C LEU A 139 22.73 6.12 -0.68
N LEU A 140 22.64 6.35 0.63
CA LEU A 140 22.85 7.66 1.27
C LEU A 140 24.26 8.25 1.04
N LEU A 141 25.29 7.43 0.79
CA LEU A 141 26.63 7.92 0.44
C LEU A 141 26.79 8.22 -1.05
N GLN A 142 25.83 7.80 -1.87
CA GLN A 142 25.86 7.99 -3.32
C GLN A 142 25.24 9.32 -3.75
N ILE A 143 24.56 10.01 -2.84
CA ILE A 143 23.82 11.26 -3.06
C ILE A 143 24.39 12.41 -2.23
#